data_AF-A0A932S456-F1
#
_entry.id   AF-A0A932S456-F1
#
_cell.length_a   1.000
_cell.length_b   1.000
_cell.length_c   1.000
_cell.angle_alpha   90.00
_cell.angle_beta   90.00
_cell.angle_gamma   90.00
#
_symmetry.space_group_name_H-M   'P 1'
#
loop_
_entity.id
_entity.type
_entity.pdbx_description
1 polymer ?
#
loop_
_entity_poly.entity_id
_entity_poly.type
_entity_poly.pdbx_seq_one_letter_code
_entity_poly.pdbx_strand_id
1 'polypeptide(L)'
;MTITKEQWEQVEAELSGSWGHVEMMIDGFKVNLRVERVKTFKYTIMTYVNGQWCGKWMVNDSEEGKRFFCPKSSFIHSAKTRADLIKIWGGKRCPKARLVEINKKHTMLMPSWNSVKSLRRHFEKNNQNLELVKVGF
;
A
#
# COMPACT_ATOMS: atom_id res chain seq x y z
N MET A 1 17.04 -15.71 2.69
CA MET A 1 16.36 -16.25 3.88
C MET A 1 14.96 -15.68 3.95
N THR A 2 13.99 -16.45 4.44
CA THR A 2 12.58 -16.02 4.51
C THR A 2 12.18 -15.92 5.97
N ILE A 3 11.76 -14.73 6.39
CA ILE A 3 11.18 -14.43 7.70
C ILE A 3 10.19 -15.52 8.17
N THR A 4 10.29 -15.94 9.43
CA THR A 4 9.43 -17.00 10.00
C THR A 4 8.03 -16.48 10.36
N LYS A 5 7.12 -17.40 10.71
CA LYS A 5 5.79 -17.02 11.19
C LYS A 5 5.88 -16.30 12.54
N GLU A 6 6.72 -16.75 13.47
CA GLU A 6 6.87 -16.09 14.78
C GLU A 6 7.43 -14.67 14.63
N GLN A 7 8.37 -14.47 13.70
CA GLN A 7 8.91 -13.14 13.40
C GLN A 7 7.84 -12.20 12.84
N TRP A 8 6.95 -12.70 11.98
CA TRP A 8 5.82 -11.91 11.50
C TRP A 8 4.82 -11.57 12.60
N GLU A 9 4.59 -12.46 13.57
CA GLU A 9 3.74 -12.18 14.73
C GLU A 9 4.35 -11.08 15.60
N GLN A 10 5.67 -11.07 15.80
CA GLN A 10 6.37 -9.97 16.48
C GLN A 10 6.21 -8.64 15.72
N VAL A 11 6.39 -8.66 14.39
CA VAL A 11 6.18 -7.48 13.54
C VAL A 11 4.74 -6.97 13.62
N GLU A 12 3.75 -7.87 13.64
CA GLU A 12 2.34 -7.51 13.75
C GLU A 12 2.00 -6.91 15.12
N ALA A 13 2.54 -7.48 16.20
CA ALA A 13 2.39 -6.94 17.54
C ALA A 13 2.98 -5.53 17.65
N GLU A 14 4.20 -5.32 17.15
CA GLU A 14 4.88 -4.03 17.19
C GLU A 14 4.15 -2.96 16.35
N LEU A 15 3.81 -3.27 15.10
CA LEU A 15 3.13 -2.34 14.19
C LEU A 15 1.65 -2.09 14.54
N SER A 16 1.10 -2.82 15.51
CA SER A 16 -0.22 -2.54 16.08
C SER A 16 -0.17 -1.40 17.11
N GLY A 17 1.00 -1.10 17.66
CA GLY A 17 1.22 0.02 18.58
C GLY A 17 1.29 1.38 17.87
N SER A 18 0.93 2.46 18.56
CA SER A 18 0.89 3.84 18.03
C SER A 18 2.24 4.37 17.53
N TRP A 19 3.34 3.76 17.97
CA TRP A 19 4.72 4.16 17.66
C TRP A 19 5.56 2.98 17.16
N GLY A 20 4.89 1.95 16.65
CA GLY A 20 5.53 0.73 16.18
C GLY A 20 6.62 1.02 15.15
N HIS A 21 7.79 0.43 15.35
CA HIS A 21 8.94 0.59 14.46
C HIS A 21 9.55 -0.76 14.10
N VAL A 22 9.77 -1.01 12.82
CA VAL A 22 10.40 -2.25 12.34
C VAL A 22 11.41 -1.94 11.25
N GLU A 23 12.61 -2.49 11.37
CA GLU A 23 13.63 -2.48 10.31
C GLU A 23 13.79 -3.86 9.69
N MET A 24 13.75 -3.90 8.36
CA MET A 24 13.93 -5.11 7.57
C MET A 24 14.99 -4.89 6.50
N MET A 25 15.71 -5.94 6.15
CA MET A 25 16.55 -6.00 4.97
C MET A 25 15.82 -6.87 3.94
N ILE A 26 15.49 -6.30 2.79
CA ILE A 26 14.73 -7.00 1.75
C ILE A 26 15.49 -6.90 0.43
N ASP A 27 15.98 -8.02 -0.09
CA ASP A 27 16.77 -8.09 -1.33
C ASP A 27 17.90 -7.02 -1.41
N GLY A 28 18.54 -6.72 -0.28
CA GLY A 28 19.61 -5.71 -0.16
C GLY A 28 19.14 -4.27 0.09
N PHE A 29 17.84 -4.03 0.18
CA PHE A 29 17.27 -2.73 0.54
C PHE A 29 16.98 -2.63 2.04
N LYS A 30 17.39 -1.53 2.67
CA LYS A 30 17.02 -1.22 4.05
C LYS A 30 15.61 -0.64 4.08
N VAL A 31 14.63 -1.43 4.52
CA VAL A 31 13.23 -1.03 4.60
C VAL A 31 12.85 -0.74 6.05
N ASN A 32 12.43 0.50 6.32
CA ASN A 32 11.93 0.89 7.64
C ASN A 32 10.41 1.08 7.57
N LEU A 33 9.72 0.40 8.48
CA LEU A 33 8.28 0.47 8.65
C LEU A 33 7.99 1.23 9.94
N ARG A 34 7.18 2.28 9.84
CA ARG A 34 6.87 3.16 10.98
C ARG A 34 5.37 3.38 11.08
N VAL A 35 4.82 3.27 12.27
CA VAL A 35 3.44 3.69 12.51
C VAL A 35 3.41 5.21 12.65
N GLU A 36 2.72 5.87 11.72
CA GLU A 36 2.60 7.33 11.69
C GLU A 36 1.14 7.77 11.71
N ARG A 37 0.90 8.90 12.38
CA ARG A 37 -0.41 9.55 12.45
C ARG A 37 -0.64 10.38 11.18
N VAL A 38 -1.58 9.95 10.35
CA VAL A 38 -1.96 10.65 9.11
C VAL A 38 -3.11 11.63 9.33
N LYS A 39 -3.99 11.35 10.30
CA LYS A 39 -5.09 12.23 10.73
C LYS A 39 -5.33 12.10 12.23
N THR A 40 -6.19 12.95 12.78
CA THR A 40 -6.45 13.07 14.23
C THR A 40 -6.64 11.72 14.94
N PHE A 41 -7.31 10.74 14.32
CA PHE A 41 -7.47 9.39 14.87
C PHE A 41 -7.15 8.28 13.86
N LYS A 42 -6.20 8.54 12.96
CA LYS A 42 -5.83 7.58 11.93
C LYS A 42 -4.33 7.38 11.89
N TYR A 43 -3.91 6.17 12.24
CA TYR A 43 -2.54 5.69 12.09
C TYR A 43 -2.43 4.83 10.83
N THR A 44 -1.25 4.84 10.22
CA THR A 44 -0.90 4.00 9.08
C THR A 44 0.54 3.53 9.23
N ILE A 45 0.87 2.41 8.60
CA ILE A 45 2.25 1.95 8.50
C ILE A 45 2.89 2.60 7.27
N MET A 46 3.87 3.46 7.48
CA MET A 46 4.64 4.15 6.44
C MET A 46 5.91 3.37 6.11
N THR A 47 6.20 3.26 4.81
CA THR A 47 7.37 2.53 4.29
C THR A 47 8.45 3.50 3.82
N TYR A 48 9.66 3.33 4.32
CA TYR A 48 10.86 4.07 3.93
C TYR A 48 11.90 3.11 3.38
N VAL A 49 12.42 3.37 2.17
CA VAL A 49 13.43 2.54 1.51
C VAL A 49 14.76 3.29 1.55
N ASN A 50 15.79 2.67 2.09
CA ASN A 50 17.11 3.26 2.34
C ASN A 50 17.03 4.59 3.12
N GLY A 51 16.11 4.64 4.10
CA GLY A 51 15.90 5.82 4.95
C GLY A 51 15.16 6.97 4.27
N GLN A 52 14.71 6.81 3.02
CA GLN A 52 14.02 7.85 2.28
C GLN A 52 12.64 7.37 1.80
N TRP A 53 11.73 8.32 1.70
CA TRP A 53 10.50 8.18 0.93
C TRP A 53 10.58 9.17 -0.24
N CYS A 54 10.38 8.70 -1.46
CA CYS A 54 10.35 9.55 -2.64
C CYS A 54 8.95 9.55 -3.27
N GLY A 55 8.33 10.73 -3.37
CA GLY A 55 7.02 10.88 -4.03
C GLY A 55 7.02 10.42 -5.50
N LYS A 56 8.19 10.38 -6.17
CA LYS A 56 8.32 9.86 -7.53
C LYS A 56 7.91 8.39 -7.64
N TRP A 57 8.13 7.59 -6.60
CA TRP A 57 7.75 6.18 -6.57
C TRP A 57 6.23 5.94 -6.55
N MET A 58 5.42 7.00 -6.39
CA MET A 58 3.96 6.89 -6.36
C MET A 58 3.31 6.84 -7.76
N VAL A 59 3.98 7.43 -8.74
CA VAL A 59 3.43 7.68 -10.09
C VAL A 59 4.38 7.22 -11.19
N ASN A 60 5.66 7.03 -10.87
CA ASN A 60 6.67 6.50 -11.78
C ASN A 60 6.84 4.99 -11.56
N ASP A 61 7.09 4.25 -12.64
CA ASP A 61 7.11 2.78 -12.65
C ASP A 61 8.44 2.19 -12.12
N SER A 62 8.99 2.83 -11.08
CA SER A 62 10.24 2.46 -10.40
C SER A 62 10.15 1.09 -9.73
N GLU A 63 11.28 0.37 -9.68
CA GLU A 63 11.33 -0.93 -9.01
C GLU A 63 11.00 -0.84 -7.52
N GLU A 64 11.48 0.20 -6.82
CA GLU A 64 11.26 0.38 -5.38
C GLU A 64 9.77 0.57 -5.08
N GLY A 65 9.09 1.37 -5.90
CA GLY A 65 7.63 1.52 -5.82
C GLY A 65 6.90 0.19 -6.00
N LYS A 66 7.27 -0.60 -7.02
CA LYS A 66 6.62 -1.90 -7.29
C LYS A 66 6.85 -2.93 -6.20
N ARG A 67 8.02 -2.91 -5.56
CA ARG A 67 8.43 -3.87 -4.53
C ARG A 67 7.90 -3.54 -3.14
N PHE A 68 7.84 -2.25 -2.80
CA PHE A 68 7.62 -1.81 -1.42
C PHE A 68 6.37 -0.97 -1.19
N PHE A 69 5.76 -0.40 -2.24
CA PHE A 69 4.61 0.51 -2.07
C PHE A 69 3.27 -0.19 -2.32
N CYS A 70 2.27 0.22 -1.56
CA CYS A 70 0.92 -0.33 -1.61
C CYS A 70 0.19 0.09 -2.90
N PRO A 71 -0.18 -0.84 -3.80
CA PRO A 71 -0.99 -0.50 -4.96
C PRO A 71 -2.44 -0.24 -4.53
N LYS A 72 -2.85 1.03 -4.56
CA LYS A 72 -4.24 1.44 -4.30
C LYS A 72 -4.95 1.73 -5.61
N SER A 73 -5.96 0.93 -5.91
CA SER A 73 -6.84 1.14 -7.05
C SER A 73 -8.04 1.99 -6.63
N SER A 74 -8.26 3.10 -7.33
CA SER A 74 -9.43 3.95 -7.10
C SER A 74 -10.09 4.33 -8.43
N PHE A 75 -11.38 4.63 -8.37
CA PHE A 75 -12.11 5.07 -9.56
C PHE A 75 -11.63 6.45 -9.98
N ILE A 76 -11.46 6.67 -11.29
CA ILE A 76 -11.10 7.98 -11.84
C ILE A 76 -12.18 9.01 -11.49
N HIS A 77 -13.44 8.61 -11.57
CA HIS A 77 -14.58 9.44 -11.21
C HIS A 77 -15.08 9.14 -9.81
N SER A 78 -15.48 10.20 -9.09
CA SER A 78 -16.12 10.08 -7.78
C SER A 78 -17.41 9.25 -7.85
N ALA A 79 -17.86 8.69 -6.73
CA ALA A 79 -19.11 7.93 -6.68
C ALA A 79 -20.32 8.75 -7.19
N LYS A 80 -20.39 10.03 -6.83
CA LYS A 80 -21.43 10.96 -7.29
C LYS A 80 -21.37 11.14 -8.80
N THR A 81 -20.20 11.52 -9.33
CA THR A 81 -19.99 11.71 -10.78
C THR A 81 -20.33 10.45 -11.57
N ARG A 82 -19.97 9.27 -11.07
CA ARG A 82 -20.31 7.99 -11.70
C ARG A 82 -21.81 7.76 -11.77
N ALA A 83 -22.54 8.02 -10.67
CA ALA A 83 -23.99 7.88 -10.63
C ALA A 83 -24.68 8.85 -11.60
N ASP A 84 -24.21 10.09 -11.66
CA ASP A 84 -24.73 11.11 -12.58
C ASP A 84 -24.48 10.73 -14.05
N LEU A 85 -23.26 10.28 -14.38
CA LEU A 85 -22.92 9.78 -15.72
C LEU A 85 -23.79 8.58 -16.11
N ILE A 86 -24.00 7.61 -15.21
CA ILE A 86 -24.86 6.46 -15.49
C ILE A 86 -26.29 6.92 -15.79
N LYS A 87 -26.81 7.90 -15.03
CA LYS A 87 -28.17 8.45 -15.25
C LYS A 87 -28.29 9.15 -16.60
N ILE A 88 -27.31 9.97 -16.99
CA ILE A 88 -27.27 10.68 -18.28
C ILE A 88 -27.25 9.68 -19.44
N TRP A 89 -26.50 8.59 -19.31
CA TRP A 89 -26.29 7.60 -20.38
C TRP A 89 -27.37 6.51 -20.48
N GLY A 90 -28.51 6.69 -19.82
CA GLY A 90 -29.67 5.77 -19.92
C GLY A 90 -29.95 4.96 -18.66
N GLY A 91 -29.30 5.27 -17.54
CA GLY A 91 -29.52 4.64 -16.24
C GLY A 91 -29.34 3.13 -16.30
N LYS A 92 -30.44 2.38 -16.08
CA LYS A 92 -30.45 0.91 -16.17
C LYS A 92 -30.15 0.37 -17.58
N ARG A 93 -30.29 1.20 -18.62
CA ARG A 93 -30.00 0.84 -20.03
C ARG A 93 -28.64 1.38 -20.50
N CYS A 94 -27.80 1.87 -19.60
CA CYS A 94 -26.49 2.39 -19.95
C CYS A 94 -25.66 1.33 -20.70
N PRO A 95 -25.10 1.65 -21.89
CA PRO A 95 -24.29 0.70 -22.65
C PRO A 95 -23.11 0.16 -21.85
N LYS A 96 -22.82 -1.14 -21.98
CA LYS A 96 -21.72 -1.80 -21.26
C LYS A 96 -20.37 -1.11 -21.49
N ALA A 97 -20.08 -0.67 -22.71
CA ALA A 97 -18.85 0.05 -23.03
C ALA A 97 -18.70 1.34 -22.20
N ARG A 98 -19.80 2.08 -22.01
CA ARG A 98 -19.81 3.30 -21.20
C ARG A 98 -19.69 3.01 -19.71
N LEU A 99 -20.31 1.94 -19.23
CA LEU A 99 -20.10 1.49 -17.86
C LEU A 99 -18.62 1.15 -17.59
N VAL A 100 -17.91 0.56 -18.54
CA VAL A 100 -16.47 0.30 -18.42
C VAL A 100 -15.68 1.61 -18.31
N GLU A 101 -15.98 2.60 -19.15
CA GLU A 101 -15.33 3.92 -19.09
C GLU A 101 -15.63 4.68 -17.80
N ILE A 102 -16.90 4.75 -17.39
CA ILE A 102 -17.32 5.44 -16.16
C ILE A 102 -16.71 4.78 -14.92
N ASN A 103 -16.59 3.46 -14.93
CA ASN A 103 -16.01 2.68 -13.84
C ASN A 103 -14.50 2.45 -14.01
N LYS A 104 -13.85 3.17 -14.93
CA LYS A 104 -12.41 3.09 -15.12
C LYS A 104 -11.70 3.43 -13.81
N LYS A 105 -10.75 2.58 -13.45
CA LYS A 105 -9.91 2.75 -12.27
C LYS A 105 -8.51 3.17 -12.69
N HIS A 106 -7.86 3.92 -11.82
CA HIS A 106 -6.41 4.12 -11.86
C HIS A 106 -5.80 3.48 -10.62
N THR A 107 -4.55 3.06 -10.75
CA THR A 107 -3.77 2.50 -9.63
C THR A 107 -2.65 3.45 -9.31
N MET A 108 -2.52 3.81 -8.04
CA MET A 108 -1.43 4.63 -7.51
C MET A 108 -0.66 3.81 -6.49
N LEU A 109 0.66 3.98 -6.46
CA LEU A 109 1.50 3.35 -5.45
C LEU A 109 1.58 4.28 -4.24
N MET A 110 1.22 3.78 -3.08
CA MET A 110 1.16 4.55 -1.84
C MET A 110 2.19 4.02 -0.83
N PRO A 111 2.92 4.89 -0.13
CA PRO A 111 3.86 4.45 0.91
C PRO A 111 3.16 3.89 2.16
N SER A 112 1.85 4.10 2.27
CA SER A 112 1.04 3.82 3.45
C SER A 112 0.25 2.52 3.34
N TRP A 113 0.46 1.65 4.31
CA TRP A 113 -0.26 0.41 4.53
C TRP A 113 -1.27 0.55 5.68
N ASN A 114 -2.44 -0.06 5.50
CA ASN A 114 -3.49 -0.06 6.53
C ASN A 114 -3.43 -1.31 7.43
N SER A 115 -2.67 -2.35 7.04
CA SER A 115 -2.52 -3.56 7.84
C SER A 115 -1.24 -4.30 7.49
N VAL A 116 -0.64 -4.94 8.50
CA VAL A 116 0.56 -5.79 8.34
C VAL A 116 0.29 -6.95 7.41
N LYS A 117 -0.92 -7.55 7.47
CA LYS A 117 -1.34 -8.61 6.54
C LYS A 117 -1.23 -8.21 5.06
N SER A 118 -1.66 -6.99 4.72
CA SER A 118 -1.60 -6.50 3.33
C SER A 118 -0.17 -6.22 2.88
N LEU A 119 0.66 -5.70 3.79
CA LEU A 119 2.09 -5.44 3.61
C LEU A 119 2.85 -6.75 3.39
N ARG A 120 2.69 -7.71 4.31
CA ARG A 120 3.30 -9.05 4.25
C ARG A 120 3.03 -9.72 2.91
N ARG A 121 1.76 -9.81 2.51
CA ARG A 121 1.38 -10.45 1.23
C ARG A 121 2.02 -9.78 0.02
N HIS A 122 2.21 -8.46 0.07
CA HIS A 122 2.88 -7.75 -1.02
C HIS A 122 4.38 -8.00 -1.02
N PHE A 123 5.03 -7.95 0.15
CA PHE A 123 6.47 -8.16 0.26
C PHE A 123 6.86 -9.59 -0.14
N GLU A 124 6.11 -10.60 0.33
CA GLU A 124 6.31 -12.01 -0.03
C GLU A 124 6.08 -12.27 -1.53
N LYS A 125 5.23 -11.48 -2.19
CA LYS A 125 4.96 -11.64 -3.63
C LYS A 125 6.04 -11.01 -4.51
N ASN A 126 6.58 -9.87 -4.10
CA ASN A 126 7.43 -9.04 -4.95
C ASN A 126 8.92 -9.13 -4.63
N ASN A 127 9.31 -9.81 -3.55
CA ASN A 127 10.69 -9.93 -3.09
C ASN A 127 11.03 -11.38 -2.73
N GLN A 128 12.31 -11.74 -2.77
CA GLN A 128 12.76 -13.12 -2.55
C GLN A 128 13.33 -13.34 -1.15
N ASN A 129 14.14 -12.41 -0.66
CA ASN A 129 14.80 -12.49 0.63
C ASN A 129 14.25 -11.41 1.56
N LEU A 130 13.70 -11.83 2.68
CA LEU A 130 13.15 -10.94 3.70
C LEU A 130 13.80 -11.30 5.03
N GLU A 131 14.59 -10.37 5.57
CA GLU A 131 15.31 -10.53 6.81
C GLU A 131 14.86 -9.46 7.80
N LEU A 132 14.45 -9.89 8.98
CA LEU A 132 14.09 -9.01 10.07
C LEU A 132 15.37 -8.55 10.78
N VAL A 133 15.62 -7.24 10.81
CA VAL A 133 16.83 -6.66 11.41
C VAL A 133 16.55 -6.20 12.84
N LYS A 134 15.45 -5.47 13.03
CA LYS A 134 15.09 -4.89 14.33
C LYS A 134 13.59 -4.72 14.47
N VAL A 135 13.07 -4.99 15.66
CA VAL A 135 11.70 -4.73 16.08
C VAL A 135 11.76 -3.79 17.28
N GLY A 136 11.00 -2.70 17.24
CA GLY A 136 11.01 -1.65 18.25
C GLY A 136 12.16 -0.65 18.12
N PHE A 137 12.18 0.29 19.06
CA PHE A 137 13.27 1.25 19.26
C PHE A 137 14.43 0.65 20.05
#